data_AF-A0AAN7IC87-F1
#
_entry.id   AF-A0AAN7IC87-F1
#
_cell.length_a   1.000
_cell.length_b   1.000
_cell.length_c   1.000
_cell.angle_alpha   90.00
_cell.angle_beta   90.00
_cell.angle_gamma   90.00
#
_symmetry.space_group_name_H-M   'P 1'
#
loop_
_entity.id
_entity.type
_entity.pdbx_description
1 polymer ?
#
loop_
_entity_poly.entity_id
_entity_poly.type
_entity_poly.pdbx_seq_one_letter_code
_entity_poly.pdbx_strand_id
1 'polypeptide(L)'
;MAAITVYPSTSEHSSPSQHSSQADDPLFLHHGEIGENYPAWACSIKKDLISKNKVGFINGTLTLSSPMVKTLSQIQAWIQANNMVGTWITNAVSPRIQAGIIYMDTALEIWNDLTEIFS
;
A
#
# COMPACT_ATOMS: atom_id res chain seq x y z
N MET A 1 -12.30 66.92 28.10
CA MET A 1 -13.47 66.81 27.19
C MET A 1 -13.45 65.44 26.54
N ALA A 2 -14.63 64.81 26.47
CA ALA A 2 -15.04 63.62 25.72
C ALA A 2 -14.34 62.26 26.00
N ALA A 3 -15.16 61.35 26.53
CA ALA A 3 -14.94 59.90 26.56
C ALA A 3 -15.25 59.28 25.19
N ILE A 4 -14.59 58.16 24.87
CA ILE A 4 -15.16 57.13 23.98
C ILE A 4 -14.85 55.76 24.58
N THR A 5 -15.91 55.12 25.08
CA THR A 5 -15.99 53.68 25.31
C THR A 5 -16.51 53.04 24.02
N VAL A 6 -16.03 51.83 23.67
CA VAL A 6 -16.80 50.62 23.28
C VAL A 6 -15.90 49.63 22.49
N TYR A 7 -15.90 48.39 22.99
CA TYR A 7 -15.22 47.13 22.57
C TYR A 7 -15.91 46.45 21.35
N PRO A 8 -15.68 45.14 21.05
CA PRO A 8 -14.46 44.40 20.67
C PRO A 8 -14.63 43.74 19.27
N SER A 9 -13.57 43.14 18.69
CA SER A 9 -13.73 42.06 17.71
C SER A 9 -12.46 41.21 17.66
N THR A 10 -12.56 40.01 18.23
CA THR A 10 -11.64 38.89 18.03
C THR A 10 -11.64 38.50 16.56
N SER A 11 -10.50 38.70 15.88
CA SER A 11 -10.15 37.94 14.70
C SER A 11 -9.03 36.98 15.10
N GLU A 12 -9.42 35.83 15.65
CA GLU A 12 -8.55 34.67 15.61
C GLU A 12 -8.52 34.18 14.17
N HIS A 13 -7.48 34.56 13.44
CA HIS A 13 -7.11 33.88 12.21
C HIS A 13 -6.44 32.55 12.58
N SER A 14 -7.22 31.61 13.07
CA SER A 14 -6.82 30.21 13.17
C SER A 14 -6.82 29.65 11.76
N SER A 15 -5.65 29.63 11.11
CA SER A 15 -5.42 28.87 9.89
C SER A 15 -5.87 27.43 10.12
N PRO A 16 -6.83 26.88 9.35
CA PRO A 16 -7.11 25.46 9.42
C PRO A 16 -5.88 24.74 8.87
N SER A 17 -5.19 24.01 9.74
CA SER A 17 -4.16 23.05 9.37
C SER A 17 -4.66 22.25 8.18
N GLN A 18 -3.89 22.28 7.09
CA GLN A 18 -4.16 21.51 5.89
C GLN A 18 -4.28 20.04 6.31
N HIS A 19 -5.50 19.54 6.45
CA HIS A 19 -5.75 18.11 6.41
C HIS A 19 -5.62 17.73 4.93
N SER A 20 -4.37 17.65 4.47
CA SER A 20 -4.05 17.17 3.14
C SER A 20 -4.41 15.69 3.11
N SER A 21 -5.54 15.39 2.47
CA SER A 21 -5.90 14.14 1.82
C SER A 21 -5.05 12.93 2.20
N GLN A 22 -5.25 12.40 3.40
CA GLN A 22 -4.67 11.11 3.77
C GLN A 22 -5.33 9.94 3.00
N ALA A 23 -6.43 10.22 2.28
CA ALA A 23 -7.17 9.28 1.46
C ALA A 23 -6.58 9.03 0.07
N ASP A 24 -5.60 9.83 -0.38
CA ASP A 24 -5.00 9.72 -1.71
C ASP A 24 -3.60 9.08 -1.70
N ASP A 25 -3.13 8.58 -0.55
CA ASP A 25 -1.88 7.82 -0.53
C ASP A 25 -2.15 6.36 -0.97
N PRO A 26 -1.71 5.95 -2.18
CA PRO A 26 -1.90 4.59 -2.67
C PRO A 26 -1.15 3.54 -1.83
N LEU A 27 -0.38 3.95 -0.81
CA LEU A 27 0.33 3.09 0.13
C LEU A 27 -0.44 2.84 1.43
N PHE A 28 -1.49 3.61 1.74
CA PHE A 28 -2.25 3.47 2.99
C PHE A 28 -3.41 2.49 2.85
N LEU A 29 -3.07 1.22 2.63
CA LEU A 29 -3.99 0.16 3.02
C LEU A 29 -4.05 0.19 4.55
N HIS A 30 -5.16 0.67 5.14
CA HIS A 30 -5.44 0.58 6.57
C HIS A 30 -5.39 -0.91 6.99
N HIS A 31 -4.20 -1.37 7.34
CA HIS A 31 -3.89 -2.76 7.59
C HIS A 31 -4.09 -3.08 9.06
N GLY A 32 -5.18 -3.77 9.37
CA GLY A 32 -5.31 -4.49 10.63
C GLY A 32 -4.15 -5.46 10.77
N GLU A 33 -3.62 -5.57 11.98
CA GLU A 33 -2.47 -6.41 12.30
C GLU A 33 -2.71 -7.85 11.82
N ILE A 34 -1.86 -8.33 10.91
CA ILE A 34 -1.92 -9.72 10.46
C ILE A 34 -1.57 -10.61 11.64
N GLY A 35 -2.58 -11.32 12.13
CA GLY A 35 -2.47 -12.33 13.16
C GLY A 35 -3.71 -13.21 13.17
N GLU A 36 -4.86 -12.63 13.49
CA GLU A 36 -6.08 -13.42 13.75
C GLU A 36 -6.99 -13.58 12.53
N ASN A 37 -6.80 -12.78 11.47
CA ASN A 37 -7.68 -12.79 10.30
C ASN A 37 -6.93 -12.76 8.96
N TYR A 38 -5.94 -13.65 8.82
CA TYR A 38 -5.24 -13.84 7.54
C TYR A 38 -6.18 -14.02 6.34
N PRO A 39 -7.30 -14.79 6.42
CA PRO A 39 -8.20 -14.94 5.28
C PRO A 39 -8.83 -13.62 4.80
N ALA A 40 -9.30 -12.75 5.71
CA ALA A 40 -9.85 -11.46 5.32
C ALA A 40 -8.76 -10.51 4.81
N TRP A 41 -7.59 -10.52 5.43
CA TRP A 41 -6.42 -9.78 4.98
C TRP A 41 -6.04 -10.14 3.54
N ALA A 42 -5.86 -11.44 3.27
CA ALA A 42 -5.49 -11.95 1.96
C ALA A 42 -6.56 -11.65 0.90
N CYS A 43 -7.83 -11.68 1.29
CA CYS A 43 -8.94 -11.28 0.42
C CYS A 43 -8.87 -9.79 0.05
N SER A 44 -8.57 -8.91 1.01
CA SER A 44 -8.42 -7.46 0.78
C SER A 44 -7.25 -7.14 -0.14
N ILE A 45 -6.06 -7.74 0.08
CA ILE A 45 -4.91 -7.56 -0.82
C ILE A 45 -5.25 -8.05 -2.24
N LYS A 46 -5.85 -9.24 -2.38
CA LYS A 46 -6.27 -9.75 -3.68
C LYS A 46 -7.22 -8.79 -4.40
N LYS A 47 -8.23 -8.26 -3.71
CA LYS A 47 -9.18 -7.31 -4.29
C LYS A 47 -8.51 -6.01 -4.74
N ASP A 48 -7.62 -5.46 -3.92
CA ASP A 48 -6.87 -4.26 -4.26
C ASP A 48 -5.99 -4.49 -5.51
N LEU A 49 -5.23 -5.58 -5.55
CA LEU A 49 -4.41 -5.94 -6.71
C LEU A 49 -5.24 -6.23 -7.97
N ILE A 50 -6.43 -6.83 -7.84
CA ILE A 50 -7.36 -7.02 -8.97
C ILE A 50 -7.78 -5.64 -9.51
N SER A 51 -8.16 -4.70 -8.64
CA SER A 51 -8.57 -3.35 -9.07
C SER A 51 -7.48 -2.60 -9.83
N LYS A 52 -6.20 -2.91 -9.53
CA LYS A 52 -5.02 -2.31 -10.15
C LYS A 52 -4.47 -3.10 -11.36
N ASN A 53 -5.13 -4.20 -11.77
CA ASN A 53 -4.65 -5.14 -12.78
C ASN A 53 -3.25 -5.70 -12.47
N LYS A 54 -3.01 -6.04 -11.20
CA LYS A 54 -1.72 -6.50 -10.66
C LYS A 54 -1.79 -7.88 -10.00
N VAL A 55 -2.96 -8.54 -9.95
CA VAL A 55 -3.12 -9.87 -9.32
C VAL A 55 -2.23 -10.95 -9.96
N GLY A 56 -1.87 -10.78 -11.25
CA GLY A 56 -0.98 -11.68 -11.98
C GLY A 56 0.40 -11.86 -11.35
N PHE A 57 0.87 -10.87 -10.58
CA PHE A 57 2.16 -10.90 -9.92
C PHE A 57 2.20 -11.83 -8.69
N ILE A 58 1.06 -12.06 -8.02
CA ILE A 58 0.99 -12.89 -6.81
C ILE A 58 0.44 -14.30 -7.06
N ASN A 59 -0.22 -14.53 -8.19
CA ASN A 59 -0.77 -15.84 -8.55
C ASN A 59 0.07 -16.56 -9.63
N GLY A 60 1.17 -15.95 -10.08
CA GLY A 60 2.09 -16.53 -11.05
C GLY A 60 1.61 -16.53 -12.50
N THR A 61 0.49 -15.88 -12.84
CA THR A 61 0.07 -15.78 -14.26
C THR A 61 0.84 -14.73 -15.04
N LEU A 62 1.53 -13.80 -14.36
CA LEU A 62 2.38 -12.78 -14.97
C LEU A 62 3.82 -12.86 -14.41
N THR A 63 4.62 -13.74 -14.99
CA THR A 63 6.04 -13.90 -14.68
C THR A 63 6.94 -13.25 -15.74
N LEU A 64 8.23 -13.16 -15.46
CA LEU A 64 9.23 -12.70 -16.43
C LEU A 64 9.28 -13.59 -17.69
N SER A 65 8.93 -14.88 -17.56
CA SER A 65 8.83 -15.84 -18.67
C SER A 65 7.48 -15.78 -19.40
N SER A 66 6.58 -14.87 -19.01
CA SER A 66 5.26 -14.74 -19.65
C SER A 66 5.40 -14.35 -21.12
N PRO A 67 4.61 -14.94 -22.04
CA PRO A 67 4.61 -14.56 -23.46
C PRO A 67 4.33 -13.07 -23.71
N MET A 68 3.78 -12.35 -22.73
CA MET A 68 3.48 -10.91 -22.84
C MET A 68 4.70 -10.02 -22.60
N VAL A 69 5.78 -10.56 -22.02
CA VAL A 69 7.01 -9.83 -21.66
C VAL A 69 8.12 -10.24 -22.63
N LYS A 70 8.27 -9.52 -23.74
CA LYS A 70 9.22 -9.87 -24.82
C LYS A 70 10.28 -8.82 -25.07
N THR A 71 9.96 -7.54 -24.86
CA THR A 71 10.87 -6.42 -25.11
C THR A 71 11.60 -6.01 -23.84
N LEU A 72 12.77 -5.38 -23.98
CA LEU A 72 13.50 -4.82 -22.85
C LEU A 72 12.65 -3.83 -22.03
N SER A 73 11.84 -3.00 -22.70
CA SER A 73 10.92 -2.07 -22.03
C SER A 73 9.83 -2.80 -21.23
N GLN A 74 9.30 -3.90 -21.75
CA GLN A 74 8.32 -4.72 -21.03
C GLN A 74 8.95 -5.42 -19.83
N ILE A 75 10.20 -5.91 -19.96
CA ILE A 75 10.96 -6.50 -18.85
C ILE A 75 11.16 -5.48 -17.74
N GLN A 76 11.62 -4.27 -18.07
CA GLN A 76 11.79 -3.20 -17.08
C GLN A 76 10.47 -2.81 -16.41
N ALA A 77 9.39 -2.68 -17.19
CA ALA A 77 8.06 -2.40 -16.64
C ALA A 77 7.56 -3.52 -15.72
N TRP A 78 7.85 -4.79 -16.06
CA TRP A 78 7.54 -5.93 -15.20
C TRP A 78 8.31 -5.86 -13.88
N ILE A 79 9.62 -5.59 -13.91
CA ILE A 79 10.46 -5.48 -12.71
C ILE A 79 9.94 -4.37 -11.79
N GLN A 80 9.63 -3.19 -12.34
CA GLN A 80 9.08 -2.08 -11.56
C GLN A 80 7.73 -2.43 -10.91
N ALA A 81 6.84 -3.06 -11.68
CA ALA A 81 5.53 -3.46 -11.19
C ALA A 81 5.63 -4.56 -10.12
N ASN A 82 6.51 -5.55 -10.28
CA ASN A 82 6.78 -6.58 -9.30
C ASN A 82 7.28 -5.97 -7.97
N ASN A 83 8.26 -5.07 -8.03
CA ASN A 83 8.81 -4.42 -6.84
C ASN A 83 7.76 -3.55 -6.11
N MET A 84 6.91 -2.87 -6.87
CA MET A 84 5.82 -2.08 -6.30
C MET A 84 4.79 -2.97 -5.58
N VAL A 85 4.40 -4.10 -6.18
CA VAL A 85 3.49 -5.06 -5.52
C VAL A 85 4.15 -5.65 -4.28
N GLY A 86 5.43 -6.03 -4.34
CA GLY A 86 6.18 -6.51 -3.17
C GLY A 86 6.22 -5.50 -2.03
N THR A 87 6.41 -4.21 -2.36
CA THR A 87 6.37 -3.11 -1.38
C THR A 87 5.00 -2.96 -0.73
N TRP A 88 3.92 -3.02 -1.52
CA TRP A 88 2.56 -2.95 -0.98
C TRP A 88 2.26 -4.10 -0.02
N ILE A 89 2.65 -5.32 -0.37
CA ILE A 89 2.43 -6.50 0.49
C ILE A 89 3.29 -6.40 1.75
N THR A 90 4.56 -6.01 1.62
CA THR A 90 5.46 -5.87 2.77
C THR A 90 4.95 -4.80 3.74
N ASN A 91 4.52 -3.65 3.23
CA ASN A 91 3.97 -2.57 4.08
C ASN A 91 2.60 -2.93 4.68
N ALA A 92 1.91 -3.93 4.13
CA ALA A 92 0.64 -4.44 4.61
C ALA A 92 0.76 -5.47 5.74
N VAL A 93 1.97 -5.93 6.08
CA VAL A 93 2.19 -6.90 7.16
C VAL A 93 2.85 -6.25 8.37
N SER A 94 2.74 -6.88 9.55
CA SER A 94 3.39 -6.36 10.76
C SER A 94 4.93 -6.44 10.66
N PRO A 95 5.70 -5.56 11.32
CA PRO A 95 7.16 -5.56 11.24
C PRO A 95 7.82 -6.91 11.57
N ARG A 96 7.20 -7.70 12.46
CA ARG A 96 7.65 -9.05 12.79
C ARG A 96 7.63 -9.99 11.58
N ILE A 97 6.60 -9.89 10.75
CA ILE A 97 6.45 -10.70 9.53
C ILE A 97 7.32 -10.12 8.41
N GLN A 98 7.41 -8.79 8.29
CA GLN A 98 8.25 -8.12 7.28
C GLN A 98 9.69 -8.63 7.29
N ALA A 99 10.26 -8.84 8.48
CA ALA A 99 11.63 -9.34 8.63
C ALA A 99 11.89 -10.70 7.96
N GLY A 100 10.86 -11.55 7.81
CA GLY A 100 10.98 -12.84 7.14
C GLY A 100 10.90 -12.76 5.62
N ILE A 101 10.22 -11.75 5.08
CA ILE A 101 9.90 -11.64 3.64
C ILE A 101 10.73 -10.58 2.89
N ILE A 102 11.45 -9.71 3.61
CA ILE A 102 12.15 -8.56 3.01
C ILE A 102 13.24 -8.93 1.99
N TYR A 103 13.77 -10.14 2.06
CA TYR A 103 14.85 -10.62 1.18
C TYR A 103 14.35 -11.40 -0.04
N MET A 104 13.03 -11.48 -0.25
CA MET A 104 12.47 -12.18 -1.40
C MET A 104 12.50 -11.31 -2.65
N ASP A 105 12.81 -11.91 -3.80
CA ASP A 105 13.04 -11.20 -5.06
C ASP A 105 11.74 -10.87 -5.78
N THR A 106 10.68 -11.65 -5.55
CA THR A 106 9.40 -11.48 -6.24
C THR A 106 8.21 -11.33 -5.31
N ALA A 107 7.20 -10.59 -5.78
CA ALA A 107 5.91 -10.50 -5.08
C ALA A 107 5.24 -11.88 -4.94
N LEU A 108 5.50 -12.79 -5.87
CA LEU A 108 5.03 -14.17 -5.83
C LEU A 108 5.66 -14.95 -4.67
N GLU A 109 6.98 -14.83 -4.47
CA GLU A 109 7.68 -15.46 -3.34
C GLU A 109 7.15 -14.93 -2.02
N ILE A 110 7.04 -13.61 -1.87
CA ILE A 110 6.46 -12.97 -0.68
C ILE A 110 5.05 -13.53 -0.41
N TRP A 111 4.21 -13.60 -1.44
CA TRP A 111 2.85 -14.08 -1.32
C TRP A 111 2.77 -15.56 -0.89
N ASN A 112 3.63 -16.41 -1.46
CA ASN A 112 3.67 -17.83 -1.15
C ASN A 112 4.15 -18.08 0.29
N ASP A 113 5.19 -17.38 0.73
CA ASP A 113 5.72 -17.51 2.09
C ASP A 113 4.68 -17.08 3.14
N LEU A 114 4.00 -15.95 2.92
CA LEU A 114 2.87 -15.54 3.76
C LEU A 114 1.74 -16.57 3.77
N THR A 115 1.47 -17.21 2.63
CA THR A 115 0.47 -18.27 2.55
C THR A 115 0.89 -19.49 3.36
N GLU A 116 2.17 -19.90 3.31
CA GLU A 116 2.70 -21.02 4.09
C GLU A 116 2.71 -20.75 5.60
N ILE A 117 3.03 -19.53 6.02
CA ILE A 117 3.05 -19.13 7.44
C ILE A 117 1.65 -19.19 8.09
N PHE A 118 0.60 -18.88 7.32
CA PHE A 118 -0.76 -18.69 7.85
C PHE A 118 -1.82 -19.69 7.30
N SER A 119 -1.41 -20.72 6.56
CA SER A 119 -2.29 -21.78 6.05
C SER A 119 -2.65 -22.84 7.09
#